data_AF-A0A7W1M0X8-F1
#
_entry.id   AF-A0A7W1M0X8-F1
#
_cell.length_a   1.000
_cell.length_b   1.000
_cell.length_c   1.000
_cell.angle_alpha   90.00
_cell.angle_beta   90.00
_cell.angle_gamma   90.00
#
_symmetry.space_group_name_H-M   'P 1'
#
loop_
_entity.id
_entity.type
_entity.pdbx_description
1 polymer ?
#
loop_
_entity_poly.entity_id
_entity_poly.type
_entity_poly.pdbx_seq_one_letter_code
_entity_poly.pdbx_strand_id
1 'polypeptide(L)'
;MLRYVSDTEATVWVETDGPSAVEILDHRASTFEVEGHHYAIVAITQLAPGSTQESDVRLDGERRWPAAVDGFPPSRIRTLPRIFPIRLVFGSCRVTAPDEAPYSLSPDEDARGVGADALIAYALRMGREDPERWPHTLLMLGDQVYADEVSPETAAFISSRRDVREPPGEEVADFEEYARAYHEAWGRRARCRDRASVA
;
A
#
# COMPACT_ATOMS: atom_id res chain seq x y z
N MET A 1 -2.37 6.15 1.73
CA MET A 1 -3.07 4.92 1.30
C MET A 1 -4.58 5.02 1.52
N LEU A 2 -5.38 4.78 0.48
CA LEU A 2 -6.85 4.71 0.58
C LEU A 2 -7.24 3.44 1.35
N ARG A 3 -7.99 3.59 2.45
CA ARG A 3 -8.39 2.50 3.35
C ARG A 3 -9.87 2.14 3.26
N TYR A 4 -10.70 3.10 2.92
CA TYR A 4 -12.15 2.93 2.84
C TYR A 4 -12.73 3.82 1.75
N VAL A 5 -13.77 3.32 1.09
CA VAL A 5 -14.62 4.12 0.21
C VAL A 5 -16.07 3.64 0.29
N SER A 6 -16.99 4.60 0.38
CA SER A 6 -18.44 4.39 0.29
C SER A 6 -18.95 4.97 -1.04
N ASP A 7 -20.26 5.16 -1.15
CA ASP A 7 -20.83 5.93 -2.26
C ASP A 7 -20.62 7.45 -2.11
N THR A 8 -20.20 7.95 -0.95
CA THR A 8 -20.13 9.41 -0.69
C THR A 8 -18.94 9.83 0.17
N GLU A 9 -18.15 8.87 0.64
CA GLU A 9 -17.07 9.10 1.59
C GLU A 9 -15.84 8.27 1.23
N ALA A 10 -14.68 8.72 1.68
CA ALA A 10 -13.43 7.99 1.60
C ALA A 10 -12.57 8.25 2.85
N THR A 11 -11.69 7.32 3.19
CA THR A 11 -10.70 7.52 4.26
C THR A 11 -9.31 7.20 3.74
N VAL A 12 -8.41 8.16 3.87
CA VAL A 12 -7.00 8.00 3.48
C VAL A 12 -6.12 8.09 4.70
N TRP A 13 -5.25 7.10 4.87
CA TRP A 13 -4.21 7.08 5.90
C TRP A 13 -2.90 7.58 5.31
N VAL A 14 -2.21 8.45 6.02
CA VAL A 14 -0.91 9.02 5.61
C VAL A 14 0.05 8.93 6.78
N GLU A 15 1.29 8.56 6.50
CA GLU A 15 2.42 8.65 7.42
C GLU A 15 3.38 9.72 6.89
N THR A 16 3.96 10.51 7.78
CA THR A 16 4.86 11.63 7.45
C THR A 16 6.12 11.59 8.32
N ASP A 17 7.20 12.21 7.84
CA ASP A 17 8.50 12.25 8.55
C ASP A 17 8.50 13.18 9.78
N GLY A 18 7.38 13.86 10.06
CA GLY A 18 7.25 14.87 11.11
C GLY A 18 5.82 15.38 11.27
N PRO A 19 5.56 16.28 12.25
CA PRO A 19 4.28 16.96 12.40
C PRO A 19 3.93 17.76 11.13
N SER A 20 2.74 17.54 10.57
CA SER A 20 2.31 18.18 9.32
C SER A 20 0.79 18.34 9.26
N ALA A 21 0.33 19.33 8.50
CA ALA A 21 -1.04 19.41 8.03
C ALA A 21 -1.18 18.65 6.72
N VAL A 22 -2.00 17.59 6.71
CA VAL A 22 -2.28 16.77 5.53
C VAL A 22 -3.55 17.25 4.86
N GLU A 23 -3.53 17.38 3.53
CA GLU A 23 -4.69 17.78 2.72
C GLU A 23 -4.88 16.87 1.51
N ILE A 24 -6.13 16.46 1.28
CA ILE A 24 -6.57 15.63 0.15
C ILE A 24 -7.98 16.06 -0.24
N LEU A 25 -8.20 16.42 -1.52
CA LEU A 25 -9.51 16.89 -2.02
C LEU A 25 -10.14 17.98 -1.12
N ASP A 26 -9.35 18.99 -0.77
CA ASP A 26 -9.70 20.11 0.14
C ASP A 26 -10.07 19.72 1.59
N HIS A 27 -9.98 18.44 1.95
CA HIS A 27 -10.16 17.97 3.33
C HIS A 27 -8.83 17.88 4.05
N ARG A 28 -8.80 18.32 5.32
CA ARG A 28 -7.57 18.45 6.10
C ARG A 28 -7.60 17.65 7.39
N ALA A 29 -6.44 17.12 7.77
CA ALA A 29 -6.20 16.55 9.09
C ALA A 29 -4.78 16.92 9.56
N SER A 30 -4.61 17.17 10.86
CA SER A 30 -3.27 17.27 11.46
C SER A 30 -2.75 15.88 11.77
N THR A 31 -1.43 15.69 11.70
CA THR A 31 -0.83 14.44 12.14
C THR A 31 -0.88 14.32 13.67
N PHE A 32 -0.93 13.08 14.15
CA PHE A 32 -0.74 12.70 15.54
C PHE A 32 0.42 11.71 15.63
N GLU A 33 1.09 11.68 16.79
CA GLU A 33 2.28 10.86 17.00
C GLU A 33 1.95 9.56 17.74
N VAL A 34 2.55 8.46 17.30
CA VAL A 34 2.58 7.18 18.00
C VAL A 34 4.00 6.64 17.93
N GLU A 35 4.66 6.47 19.07
CA GLU A 35 6.03 5.92 19.17
C GLU A 35 7.03 6.59 18.22
N GLY A 36 6.95 7.92 18.04
CA GLY A 36 7.84 8.67 17.14
C GLY A 36 7.43 8.71 15.67
N HIS A 37 6.36 8.01 15.27
CA HIS A 37 5.80 8.07 13.92
C HIS A 37 4.62 9.04 13.84
N HIS A 38 4.51 9.80 12.75
CA HIS A 38 3.44 10.79 12.55
C HIS A 38 2.42 10.30 11.53
N TYR A 39 1.18 10.09 11.98
CA TYR A 39 0.08 9.62 11.15
C TYR A 39 -1.02 10.66 11.01
N ALA A 40 -1.70 10.69 9.86
CA ALA A 40 -2.95 11.40 9.68
C ALA A 40 -4.01 10.46 9.08
N ILE A 41 -5.24 10.61 9.54
CA ILE A 41 -6.42 9.97 8.98
C ILE A 41 -7.30 11.07 8.39
N VAL A 42 -7.33 11.17 7.07
CA VAL A 42 -8.14 12.17 6.36
C VAL A 42 -9.49 11.54 6.01
N ALA A 43 -10.55 11.99 6.68
CA ALA A 43 -11.93 11.63 6.36
C ALA A 43 -12.46 12.60 5.29
N ILE A 44 -12.71 12.06 4.09
CA ILE A 44 -13.22 12.79 2.94
C ILE A 44 -14.72 12.51 2.87
N THR A 45 -15.53 13.54 2.92
CA THR A 45 -16.99 13.45 2.87
C THR A 45 -17.55 14.20 1.66
N GLN A 46 -18.85 14.05 1.43
CA GLN A 46 -19.59 14.78 0.39
C GLN A 46 -19.10 14.51 -1.05
N LEU A 47 -18.55 13.33 -1.30
CA LEU A 47 -18.23 12.89 -2.66
C LEU A 47 -19.51 12.54 -3.42
N ALA A 48 -19.51 12.75 -4.74
CA ALA A 48 -20.64 12.35 -5.58
C ALA A 48 -20.67 10.81 -5.75
N PRO A 49 -21.83 10.14 -5.67
CA PRO A 49 -21.91 8.69 -5.91
C PRO A 49 -21.48 8.23 -7.29
N GLY A 50 -20.80 7.08 -7.34
CA GLY A 50 -20.33 6.44 -8.58
C GLY A 50 -19.33 7.27 -9.39
N SER A 51 -18.69 8.26 -8.76
CA SER A 51 -17.77 9.18 -9.42
C SER A 51 -16.31 8.82 -9.14
N THR A 52 -15.42 9.34 -9.99
CA THR A 52 -13.97 9.19 -9.83
C THR A 52 -13.33 10.57 -9.79
N GLN A 53 -12.63 10.88 -8.70
CA GLN A 53 -11.81 12.09 -8.55
C GLN A 53 -10.34 11.71 -8.67
N GLU A 54 -9.56 12.49 -9.41
CA GLU A 54 -8.12 12.50 -9.21
C GLU A 54 -7.81 13.17 -7.86
N SER A 55 -6.81 12.66 -7.16
CA SER A 55 -6.42 13.11 -5.83
C SER A 55 -4.90 13.19 -5.72
N ASP A 56 -4.43 14.18 -4.98
CA ASP A 56 -3.06 14.31 -4.54
C ASP A 56 -3.00 14.33 -3.02
N VAL A 57 -1.79 14.20 -2.46
CA VAL A 57 -1.56 14.43 -1.03
C VAL A 57 -0.66 15.63 -0.90
N ARG A 58 -1.12 16.63 -0.15
CA ARG A 58 -0.36 17.83 0.17
C ARG A 58 0.00 17.84 1.65
N LEU A 59 1.27 18.09 1.95
CA LEU A 59 1.77 18.29 3.30
C LEU A 59 2.14 19.76 3.44
N ASP A 60 1.52 20.47 4.38
CA ASP A 60 1.75 21.89 4.64
C ASP A 60 1.57 22.76 3.37
N GLY A 61 0.64 22.37 2.50
CA GLY A 61 0.33 23.03 1.24
C GLY A 61 1.20 22.60 0.05
N GLU A 62 2.29 21.87 0.27
CA GLU A 62 3.14 21.34 -0.78
C GLU A 62 2.68 19.94 -1.22
N ARG A 63 2.47 19.75 -2.53
CA ARG A 63 2.12 18.44 -3.08
C ARG A 63 3.29 17.47 -2.94
N ARG A 64 3.09 16.37 -2.22
CA ARG A 64 4.08 15.31 -1.99
C ARG A 64 3.77 14.00 -2.71
N TRP A 65 2.51 13.79 -3.08
CA TRP A 65 2.08 12.60 -3.81
C TRP A 65 1.12 12.96 -4.95
N PRO A 66 1.18 12.28 -6.12
CA PRO A 66 2.21 11.32 -6.53
C PRO A 66 3.59 11.97 -6.64
N ALA A 67 4.64 11.19 -6.40
CA ALA A 67 6.01 11.65 -6.55
C ALA A 67 6.30 12.06 -8.00
N ALA A 68 7.29 12.94 -8.21
CA ALA A 68 7.65 13.50 -9.54
C ALA A 68 8.15 12.45 -10.55
N VAL A 69 8.45 11.25 -10.08
CA VAL A 69 8.73 10.06 -10.89
C VAL A 69 7.53 9.15 -10.68
N ASP A 70 6.86 8.74 -11.76
CA ASP A 70 6.52 7.33 -12.04
C ASP A 70 5.44 7.24 -13.14
N GLY A 71 5.63 6.32 -14.10
CA GLY A 71 4.76 6.06 -15.27
C GLY A 71 3.39 5.44 -14.95
N PHE A 72 2.85 5.74 -13.77
CA PHE A 72 1.50 5.36 -13.36
C PHE A 72 0.54 6.55 -13.55
N PRO A 73 -0.75 6.28 -13.80
CA PRO A 73 -1.77 7.32 -13.85
C PRO A 73 -1.91 8.05 -12.49
N PRO A 74 -2.50 9.26 -12.48
CA PRO A 74 -2.80 9.97 -11.24
C PRO A 74 -3.56 9.10 -10.24
N SER A 75 -3.30 9.29 -8.95
CA SER A 75 -4.05 8.62 -7.89
C SER A 75 -5.51 9.05 -7.93
N ARG A 76 -6.41 8.10 -7.72
CA ARG A 76 -7.85 8.31 -7.84
C ARG A 76 -8.60 7.77 -6.64
N ILE A 77 -9.65 8.48 -6.25
CA ILE A 77 -10.68 8.00 -5.33
C ILE A 77 -11.92 7.73 -6.17
N ARG A 78 -12.42 6.49 -6.13
CA ARG A 78 -13.63 6.06 -6.84
C ARG A 78 -14.69 5.68 -5.82
N THR A 79 -15.76 6.45 -5.77
CA THR A 79 -16.92 6.13 -4.93
C THR A 79 -17.74 5.00 -5.54
N LEU A 80 -18.43 4.25 -4.67
CA LEU A 80 -19.30 3.17 -5.09
C LEU A 80 -20.54 3.72 -5.81
N PRO A 81 -20.98 3.11 -6.92
CA PRO A 81 -22.26 3.46 -7.52
C PRO A 81 -23.41 2.96 -6.63
N ARG A 82 -24.52 3.69 -6.61
CA ARG A 82 -25.76 3.24 -5.92
C ARG A 82 -26.49 2.14 -6.68
N ILE A 83 -26.10 1.89 -7.93
CA ILE A 83 -26.65 0.85 -8.81
C ILE A 83 -25.57 -0.15 -9.19
N PHE A 84 -25.95 -1.43 -9.20
CA PHE A 84 -25.10 -2.55 -9.61
C PHE A 84 -24.93 -2.60 -11.14
N PRO A 85 -23.85 -3.23 -11.65
CA PRO A 85 -22.87 -4.06 -10.94
C PRO A 85 -21.67 -3.29 -10.35
N ILE A 86 -21.06 -3.86 -9.30
CA ILE A 86 -19.73 -3.45 -8.79
C ILE A 86 -18.67 -4.49 -9.17
N ARG A 87 -17.44 -4.03 -9.39
CA ARG A 87 -16.25 -4.87 -9.61
C ARG A 87 -15.39 -4.82 -8.35
N LEU A 88 -15.14 -5.97 -7.76
CA LEU A 88 -14.38 -6.10 -6.53
C LEU A 88 -13.20 -7.05 -6.76
N VAL A 89 -12.04 -6.68 -6.24
CA VAL A 89 -10.90 -7.59 -6.07
C VAL A 89 -10.87 -7.95 -4.59
N PHE A 90 -10.64 -9.22 -4.26
CA PHE A 90 -10.47 -9.64 -2.87
C PHE A 90 -9.32 -10.61 -2.74
N GLY A 91 -8.78 -10.69 -1.52
CA GLY A 91 -7.72 -11.62 -1.19
C GLY A 91 -7.38 -11.57 0.29
N SER A 92 -6.52 -12.50 0.69
CA SER A 92 -5.90 -12.60 2.01
C SER A 92 -4.50 -13.17 1.85
N CYS A 93 -3.79 -13.33 2.97
CA CYS A 93 -2.57 -14.15 3.05
C CYS A 93 -1.48 -13.69 2.07
N ARG A 94 -1.29 -12.37 1.98
CA ARG A 94 -0.24 -11.79 1.15
C ARG A 94 1.07 -11.83 1.92
N VAL A 95 1.97 -12.71 1.50
CA VAL A 95 3.33 -12.76 2.03
C VAL A 95 4.16 -11.63 1.41
N THR A 96 4.92 -10.92 2.24
CA THR A 96 5.84 -9.88 1.77
C THR A 96 7.23 -10.49 1.58
N ALA A 97 7.70 -10.56 0.34
CA ALA A 97 9.04 -11.04 0.00
C ALA A 97 9.56 -10.29 -1.25
N PRO A 98 10.88 -10.22 -1.50
CA PRO A 98 11.42 -9.51 -2.67
C PRO A 98 10.77 -9.95 -3.99
N ASP A 99 10.52 -9.01 -4.91
CA ASP A 99 9.91 -9.29 -6.22
C ASP A 99 10.91 -9.84 -7.26
N GLU A 100 11.83 -10.70 -6.82
CA GLU A 100 12.88 -11.29 -7.65
C GLU A 100 13.22 -12.70 -7.18
N ALA A 101 13.84 -13.49 -8.06
CA ALA A 101 14.29 -14.83 -7.71
C ALA A 101 15.30 -14.76 -6.55
N PRO A 102 15.23 -15.68 -5.58
CA PRO A 102 14.40 -16.89 -5.57
C PRO A 102 12.96 -16.67 -5.09
N TYR A 103 12.64 -15.56 -4.43
CA TYR A 103 11.36 -15.32 -3.77
C TYR A 103 10.17 -15.26 -4.73
N SER A 104 10.39 -14.74 -5.95
CA SER A 104 9.35 -14.69 -6.98
C SER A 104 9.07 -16.05 -7.64
N LEU A 105 9.85 -17.09 -7.35
CA LEU A 105 9.64 -18.44 -7.85
C LEU A 105 8.53 -19.14 -7.06
N SER A 106 7.99 -20.22 -7.60
CA SER A 106 7.04 -21.06 -6.85
C SER A 106 7.74 -21.84 -5.74
N PRO A 107 7.01 -22.26 -4.69
CA PRO A 107 7.55 -23.15 -3.64
C PRO A 107 8.10 -24.48 -4.17
N ASP A 108 7.64 -24.94 -5.34
CA ASP A 108 8.12 -26.17 -6.00
C ASP A 108 9.51 -25.97 -6.64
N GLU A 109 9.88 -24.73 -6.96
CA GLU A 109 11.14 -24.37 -7.64
C GLU A 109 12.25 -23.99 -6.64
N ASP A 110 11.92 -23.26 -5.57
CA ASP A 110 12.84 -22.93 -4.47
C ASP A 110 12.05 -22.89 -3.15
N ALA A 111 12.64 -23.43 -2.07
CA ALA A 111 11.99 -23.47 -0.76
C ALA A 111 11.67 -22.07 -0.17
N ARG A 112 12.30 -21.01 -0.69
CA ARG A 112 12.03 -19.60 -0.31
C ARG A 112 11.03 -18.92 -1.26
N GLY A 113 10.58 -19.62 -2.30
CA GLY A 113 9.66 -19.12 -3.30
C GLY A 113 8.27 -18.92 -2.72
N VAL A 114 7.72 -17.72 -2.90
CA VAL A 114 6.34 -17.36 -2.53
C VAL A 114 5.49 -16.99 -3.74
N GLY A 115 6.06 -17.09 -4.94
CA GLY A 115 5.43 -16.71 -6.21
C GLY A 115 5.42 -15.20 -6.46
N ALA A 116 4.80 -14.82 -7.58
CA ALA A 116 4.65 -13.41 -7.93
C ALA A 116 3.60 -12.72 -7.04
N ASP A 117 3.92 -11.52 -6.56
CA ASP A 117 2.98 -10.70 -5.79
C ASP A 117 1.76 -10.30 -6.64
N ALA A 118 0.58 -10.79 -6.23
CA ALA A 118 -0.65 -10.57 -6.96
C ALA A 118 -1.10 -9.10 -6.98
N LEU A 119 -0.84 -8.32 -5.92
CA LEU A 119 -1.20 -6.90 -5.89
C LEU A 119 -0.28 -6.08 -6.79
N ILE A 120 1.01 -6.42 -6.84
CA ILE A 120 1.96 -5.77 -7.75
C ILE A 120 1.62 -6.12 -9.21
N ALA A 121 1.35 -7.39 -9.50
CA ALA A 121 0.90 -7.80 -10.83
C ALA A 121 -0.41 -7.10 -11.23
N TYR A 122 -1.35 -6.94 -10.28
CA TYR A 122 -2.60 -6.24 -10.52
C TYR A 122 -2.40 -4.74 -10.74
N ALA A 123 -1.53 -4.08 -9.96
CA ALA A 123 -1.18 -2.68 -10.17
C ALA A 123 -0.54 -2.45 -11.55
N LEU A 124 0.39 -3.32 -11.97
CA LEU A 124 1.00 -3.27 -13.30
C LEU A 124 -0.03 -3.48 -14.42
N ARG A 125 -1.02 -4.34 -14.20
CA ARG A 125 -2.16 -4.52 -15.12
C ARG A 125 -3.02 -3.25 -15.18
N MET A 126 -3.40 -2.68 -14.04
CA MET A 126 -4.16 -1.43 -13.96
C MET A 126 -3.47 -0.29 -14.70
N GLY A 127 -2.15 -0.17 -14.57
CA GLY A 127 -1.35 0.85 -15.28
C GLY A 127 -1.37 0.72 -16.81
N ARG A 128 -1.82 -0.41 -17.36
CA ARG A 128 -1.91 -0.69 -18.81
C ARG A 128 -3.34 -0.77 -19.34
N GLU A 129 -4.33 -0.81 -18.45
CA GLU A 129 -5.75 -0.95 -18.81
C GLU A 129 -6.49 0.39 -18.68
N ASP A 130 -7.60 0.49 -19.40
CA ASP A 130 -8.54 1.59 -19.25
C ASP A 130 -9.02 1.70 -17.78
N PRO A 131 -8.98 2.90 -17.15
CA PRO A 131 -9.51 3.11 -15.80
C PRO A 131 -10.96 2.66 -15.59
N GLU A 132 -11.80 2.55 -16.62
CA GLU A 132 -13.13 1.97 -16.50
C GLU A 132 -13.11 0.47 -16.12
N ARG A 133 -12.01 -0.23 -16.41
CA ARG A 133 -11.81 -1.65 -16.08
C ARG A 133 -11.26 -1.89 -14.67
N TRP A 134 -10.80 -0.84 -14.00
CA TRP A 134 -10.30 -0.93 -12.63
C TRP A 134 -11.39 -1.42 -11.67
N PRO A 135 -11.00 -2.01 -10.52
CA PRO A 135 -11.97 -2.40 -9.51
C PRO A 135 -12.50 -1.16 -8.80
N HIS A 136 -13.72 -1.27 -8.28
CA HIS A 136 -14.30 -0.24 -7.42
C HIS A 136 -13.71 -0.32 -6.01
N THR A 137 -13.34 -1.52 -5.55
CA THR A 137 -12.74 -1.72 -4.23
C THR A 137 -11.86 -2.97 -4.16
N LEU A 138 -10.90 -2.95 -3.24
CA LEU A 138 -10.08 -4.08 -2.82
C LEU A 138 -10.54 -4.50 -1.41
N LEU A 139 -11.01 -5.74 -1.26
CA LEU A 139 -11.38 -6.33 0.01
C LEU A 139 -10.26 -7.25 0.52
N MET A 140 -9.55 -6.81 1.56
CA MET A 140 -8.55 -7.62 2.25
C MET A 140 -9.20 -8.36 3.42
N LEU A 141 -9.19 -9.69 3.39
CA LEU A 141 -9.91 -10.55 4.36
C LEU A 141 -9.07 -10.91 5.61
N GLY A 142 -7.81 -10.49 5.68
CA GLY A 142 -6.89 -10.82 6.77
C GLY A 142 -5.46 -10.94 6.28
N ASP A 143 -4.54 -11.19 7.20
CA ASP A 143 -3.14 -11.55 6.95
C ASP A 143 -2.47 -10.62 5.93
N GLN A 144 -2.56 -9.31 6.23
CA GLN A 144 -1.93 -8.27 5.41
C GLN A 144 -0.42 -8.17 5.68
N VAL A 145 0.02 -8.68 6.82
CA VAL A 145 1.41 -8.78 7.30
C VAL A 145 1.47 -10.02 8.18
N TYR A 146 2.59 -10.77 8.10
CA TYR A 146 2.91 -11.88 8.99
C TYR A 146 3.96 -11.41 10.01
N ALA A 147 3.71 -11.68 11.29
CA ALA A 147 4.62 -11.29 12.37
C ALA A 147 5.70 -12.33 12.60
N ASP A 148 5.38 -13.59 12.33
CA ASP A 148 6.20 -14.78 12.52
C ASP A 148 6.99 -15.18 11.26
N GLU A 149 6.49 -14.81 10.08
CA GLU A 149 7.14 -15.06 8.79
C GLU A 149 7.51 -13.74 8.11
N VAL A 150 8.62 -13.14 8.54
CA VAL A 150 9.10 -11.86 8.03
C VAL A 150 9.97 -12.00 6.78
N SER A 151 10.01 -10.95 5.97
CA SER A 151 10.93 -10.89 4.83
C SER A 151 12.40 -10.80 5.30
N PRO A 152 13.38 -11.09 4.41
CA PRO A 152 14.79 -10.87 4.73
C PRO A 152 15.13 -9.42 5.11
N GLU A 153 14.43 -8.44 4.51
CA GLU A 153 14.65 -7.02 4.78
C GLU A 153 14.13 -6.64 6.18
N THR A 154 12.99 -7.19 6.59
CA THR A 154 12.44 -7.00 7.94
C THR A 154 13.25 -7.78 8.98
N ALA A 155 13.66 -9.03 8.71
CA ALA A 155 14.54 -9.80 9.58
C ALA A 155 15.88 -9.08 9.84
N ALA A 156 16.49 -8.50 8.80
CA ALA A 156 17.71 -7.72 8.93
C ALA A 156 17.51 -6.45 9.79
N PHE A 157 16.37 -5.78 9.65
CA PHE A 157 16.01 -4.64 10.48
C PHE A 157 15.87 -5.04 11.96
N ILE A 158 15.14 -6.11 12.25
CA ILE A 158 14.97 -6.65 13.60
C ILE A 158 16.33 -7.01 14.23
N SER A 159 17.17 -7.74 13.48
CA SER A 159 18.51 -8.13 13.91
C SER A 159 19.44 -6.95 14.19
N SER A 160 19.19 -5.80 13.58
CA SER A 160 19.95 -4.57 13.85
C SER A 160 19.58 -3.89 15.16
N ARG A 161 18.40 -4.22 15.72
CA ARG A 161 17.82 -3.58 16.92
C ARG A 161 17.97 -4.43 18.18
N ARG A 162 17.91 -5.75 18.05
CA ARG A 162 17.94 -6.68 19.19
C ARG A 162 18.57 -8.03 18.84
N ASP A 163 18.96 -8.78 19.87
CA ASP A 163 19.53 -10.12 19.72
C ASP A 163 18.44 -11.14 19.37
N VAL A 164 18.39 -11.57 18.11
CA VAL A 164 17.43 -12.55 17.60
C VAL A 164 17.73 -13.99 18.02
N ARG A 165 18.77 -14.24 18.84
CA ARG A 165 18.96 -15.55 19.49
C ARG A 165 18.08 -15.72 20.71
N GLU A 166 17.61 -14.60 21.28
CA GLU A 166 16.64 -14.59 22.37
C GLU A 166 15.21 -14.52 21.79
N PRO A 167 14.21 -15.14 22.46
CA PRO A 167 12.81 -15.01 22.05
C PRO A 167 12.37 -13.54 21.93
N PRO A 168 11.54 -13.19 20.92
CA PRO A 168 10.86 -14.09 19.99
C PRO A 168 11.65 -14.37 18.69
N GLY A 169 12.98 -14.24 18.69
CA GLY A 169 13.77 -14.51 17.50
C GLY A 169 13.60 -13.42 16.44
N GLU A 170 13.35 -13.80 15.19
CA GLU A 170 13.10 -12.85 14.10
C GLU A 170 11.64 -12.41 13.99
N GLU A 171 10.75 -12.92 14.85
CA GLU A 171 9.34 -12.52 14.85
C GLU A 171 9.19 -11.06 15.32
N VAL A 172 8.26 -10.31 14.73
CA VAL A 172 7.94 -8.92 15.08
C VAL A 172 7.48 -8.84 16.55
N ALA A 173 8.14 -7.98 17.34
CA ALA A 173 7.95 -7.92 18.80
C ALA A 173 7.43 -6.58 19.33
N ASP A 174 7.66 -5.48 18.61
CA ASP A 174 7.32 -4.14 19.06
C ASP A 174 6.64 -3.29 17.97
N PHE A 175 6.24 -2.07 18.35
CA PHE A 175 5.56 -1.14 17.43
C PHE A 175 6.41 -0.79 16.21
N GLU A 176 7.69 -0.50 16.40
CA GLU A 176 8.61 -0.11 15.33
C GLU A 176 8.80 -1.26 14.33
N GLU A 177 8.94 -2.49 14.82
CA GLU A 177 9.05 -3.67 13.98
C GLU A 177 7.75 -3.93 13.19
N TYR A 178 6.58 -3.67 13.79
CA TYR A 178 5.30 -3.69 13.06
C TYR A 178 5.22 -2.56 12.02
N ALA A 179 5.61 -1.34 12.37
CA ALA A 179 5.63 -0.21 11.45
C ALA A 179 6.53 -0.50 10.25
N ARG A 180 7.72 -1.08 10.48
CA ARG A 180 8.63 -1.55 9.43
C ARG A 180 7.97 -2.59 8.51
N ALA A 181 7.34 -3.62 9.08
CA ALA A 181 6.70 -4.68 8.31
C ALA A 181 5.53 -4.13 7.45
N TYR A 182 4.71 -3.23 8.00
CA TYR A 182 3.66 -2.55 7.23
C TYR A 182 4.22 -1.62 6.15
N HIS A 183 5.28 -0.88 6.45
CA HIS A 183 5.95 -0.02 5.48
C HIS A 183 6.51 -0.84 4.32
N GLU A 184 7.10 -2.00 4.57
CA GLU A 184 7.57 -2.88 3.50
C GLU A 184 6.39 -3.45 2.68
N ALA A 185 5.36 -3.97 3.34
CA ALA A 185 4.21 -4.59 2.66
C ALA A 185 3.44 -3.59 1.77
N TRP A 186 3.29 -2.33 2.19
CA TRP A 186 2.43 -1.34 1.53
C TRP A 186 3.17 -0.16 0.89
N GLY A 187 4.43 0.08 1.24
CA GLY A 187 5.27 1.15 0.69
C GLY A 187 6.05 0.76 -0.56
N ARG A 188 6.10 -0.54 -0.90
CA ARG A 188 6.76 -1.02 -2.12
C ARG A 188 6.09 -0.46 -3.36
N ARG A 189 6.91 0.10 -4.25
CA ARG A 189 6.45 0.64 -5.53
C ARG A 189 6.46 -0.44 -6.59
N ALA A 190 5.31 -0.68 -7.21
CA ALA A 190 5.29 -1.35 -8.51
C ALA A 190 6.08 -0.50 -9.51
N ARG A 191 6.98 -1.12 -10.28
CA ARG A 191 7.74 -0.44 -11.33
C ARG A 191 7.28 -0.93 -12.68
N CYS A 192 6.67 -0.05 -13.47
CA CYS A 192 6.56 -0.27 -14.91
C CYS A 192 7.97 -0.17 -15.49
N ARG A 193 8.65 -1.31 -15.69
CA ARG A 193 9.81 -1.31 -16.59
C ARG A 193 9.27 -1.00 -17.98
N ASP A 194 9.75 0.09 -18.58
CA ASP A 194 9.54 0.33 -20.00
C ASP A 194 9.93 -0.95 -20.74
N ARG A 195 9.05 -1.39 -21.65
CA ARG A 195 9.42 -2.48 -22.56
C ARG A 195 10.74 -2.06 -23.18
N ALA A 196 11.75 -2.91 -23.05
CA ALA A 196 12.95 -2.82 -23.86
C ALA A 196 12.51 -2.50 -25.28
N SER A 197 13.00 -1.36 -25.79
CA SER A 197 12.90 -1.02 -27.19
C SER A 197 13.28 -2.26 -27.97
N VAL A 198 12.30 -2.82 -28.67
CA VAL A 198 12.55 -3.79 -29.73
C VAL A 198 13.41 -3.05 -30.74
N ALA A 199 14.69 -3.39 -30.78
CA ALA A 199 15.56 -3.16 -31.91
C ALA A 199 15.69 -4.48 -32.68
#